data_AF-A0A327U1C6-F1
#
_entry.id   AF-A0A327U1C6-F1
#
_cell.length_a   1.000
_cell.length_b   1.000
_cell.length_c   1.000
_cell.angle_alpha   90.00
_cell.angle_beta   90.00
_cell.angle_gamma   90.00
#
_symmetry.space_group_name_H-M   'P 1'
#
loop_
_entity.id
_entity.type
_entity.pdbx_description
1 polymer ?
#
loop_
_entity_poly.entity_id
_entity_poly.type
_entity_poly.pdbx_seq_one_letter_code
_entity_poly.pdbx_strand_id
1 'polypeptide(L)'
;MSTMERQARATDESVNVLVSRASQQISELVREEMQLARVEMTQKGKRYGKGGGLFGAAGLLGFLTAQALVATGIAALASVLPVWAAALVVTAVLAVAAAVAALAGKRQITEAGTPAPEQTIDSVKADVAEIKEKAHR
;
A
#
# COMPACT_ATOMS: atom_id res chain seq x y z
N MET A 1 -26.66 62.64 -13.43
CA MET A 1 -26.19 61.24 -13.38
C MET A 1 -26.17 60.70 -14.78
N SER A 2 -24.98 60.54 -15.35
CA SER A 2 -24.77 60.21 -16.76
C SER A 2 -25.03 58.72 -17.00
N THR A 3 -25.56 58.36 -18.17
CA THR A 3 -25.91 56.98 -18.56
C THR A 3 -24.72 56.01 -18.50
N MET A 4 -23.49 56.50 -18.54
CA MET A 4 -22.27 55.67 -18.50
C MET A 4 -21.96 55.06 -17.13
N GLU A 5 -22.23 55.75 -16.03
CA GLU A 5 -22.02 55.22 -14.67
C GLU A 5 -22.96 54.03 -14.36
N ARG A 6 -24.16 54.04 -14.97
CA ARG A 6 -25.15 52.97 -14.81
C ARG A 6 -24.74 51.68 -15.54
N GLN A 7 -24.00 51.82 -16.65
CA GLN A 7 -23.57 50.72 -17.51
C GLN A 7 -22.34 50.00 -16.95
N ALA A 8 -21.39 50.74 -16.35
CA ALA A 8 -20.26 50.17 -15.61
C ALA A 8 -20.72 49.34 -14.40
N ARG A 9 -21.67 49.87 -13.61
CA ARG A 9 -22.21 49.19 -12.42
C ARG A 9 -22.97 47.91 -12.74
N ALA A 10 -23.73 47.89 -13.83
CA ALA A 10 -24.42 46.69 -14.31
C ALA A 10 -23.44 45.60 -14.81
N THR A 11 -22.31 46.02 -15.39
CA THR A 11 -21.24 45.10 -15.84
C THR A 11 -20.53 44.46 -14.63
N ASP A 12 -20.14 45.26 -13.63
CA ASP A 12 -19.54 44.74 -12.39
C ASP A 12 -20.48 43.76 -11.65
N GLU A 13 -21.78 44.06 -11.60
CA GLU A 13 -22.78 43.17 -11.01
C GLU A 13 -22.86 41.83 -11.76
N SER A 14 -22.80 41.85 -13.09
CA SER A 14 -22.81 40.64 -13.92
C SER A 14 -21.53 39.78 -13.78
N VAL A 15 -20.36 40.42 -13.67
CA VAL A 15 -19.07 39.73 -13.45
C VAL A 15 -19.05 39.09 -12.06
N ASN A 16 -19.54 39.81 -11.04
CA ASN A 16 -19.67 39.26 -9.69
C ASN A 16 -20.61 38.05 -9.64
N VAL A 17 -21.71 38.07 -10.41
CA VAL A 17 -22.63 36.93 -10.53
C VAL A 17 -21.96 35.74 -11.23
N LEU A 18 -21.16 35.96 -12.29
CA LEU A 18 -20.42 34.87 -12.95
C LEU A 18 -19.37 34.24 -12.03
N VAL A 19 -18.58 35.06 -11.33
CA VAL A 19 -17.55 34.59 -10.39
C VAL A 19 -18.19 33.79 -9.25
N SER A 20 -19.31 34.28 -8.71
CA SER A 20 -20.09 33.56 -7.69
C SER A 20 -20.59 32.21 -8.21
N ARG A 21 -21.19 32.17 -9.41
CA ARG A 21 -21.66 30.93 -10.04
C ARG A 21 -20.53 29.95 -10.37
N ALA A 22 -19.38 30.42 -10.83
CA ALA A 22 -18.22 29.58 -11.10
C ALA A 22 -17.65 28.98 -9.81
N SER A 23 -17.56 29.80 -8.75
CA SER A 23 -17.12 29.36 -7.41
C SER A 23 -18.08 28.31 -6.82
N GLN A 24 -19.38 28.50 -7.02
CA GLN A 24 -20.43 27.55 -6.63
C GLN A 24 -20.26 26.22 -7.37
N GLN A 25 -20.09 26.24 -8.69
CA GLN A 25 -19.89 25.04 -9.52
C GLN A 25 -18.61 24.28 -9.17
N ILE A 26 -17.51 25.00 -8.93
CA ILE A 26 -16.24 24.38 -8.49
C ILE A 26 -16.45 23.71 -7.12
N SER A 27 -17.13 24.38 -6.20
CA SER A 27 -17.42 23.81 -4.87
C SER A 27 -18.31 22.57 -4.96
N GLU A 28 -19.28 22.57 -5.87
CA GLU A 28 -20.16 21.43 -6.14
C GLU A 28 -19.39 20.26 -6.74
N LEU A 29 -18.56 20.51 -7.77
CA LEU A 29 -17.70 19.50 -8.38
C LEU A 29 -16.73 18.87 -7.38
N VAL A 30 -16.05 19.69 -6.57
CA VAL A 30 -15.15 19.19 -5.51
C VAL A 30 -15.92 18.30 -4.54
N ARG A 31 -17.15 18.67 -4.20
CA ARG A 31 -17.98 17.88 -3.29
C ARG A 31 -18.41 16.55 -3.90
N GLU A 32 -18.74 16.52 -5.19
CA GLU A 32 -19.05 15.30 -5.94
C GLU A 32 -17.83 14.37 -6.02
N GLU A 33 -16.66 14.89 -6.38
CA GLU A 33 -15.40 14.13 -6.42
C GLU A 33 -15.06 13.55 -5.03
N MET A 34 -15.26 14.33 -3.97
CA MET A 34 -15.10 13.82 -2.60
C MET A 34 -16.09 12.70 -2.25
N GLN A 35 -17.35 12.78 -2.71
CA GLN A 35 -18.34 11.73 -2.49
C GLN A 35 -17.98 10.47 -3.28
N LEU A 36 -17.58 10.62 -4.54
CA LEU A 36 -17.13 9.52 -5.39
C LEU A 36 -15.89 8.84 -4.79
N ALA A 37 -14.88 9.62 -4.41
CA ALA A 37 -13.67 9.12 -3.76
C ALA A 37 -14.00 8.39 -2.45
N ARG A 38 -14.95 8.88 -1.64
CA ARG A 38 -15.40 8.17 -0.43
C ARG A 38 -16.04 6.82 -0.75
N VAL A 39 -16.90 6.75 -1.77
CA VAL A 39 -17.53 5.49 -2.19
C VAL A 39 -16.47 4.51 -2.68
N GLU A 40 -15.57 4.96 -3.55
CA GLU A 40 -14.51 4.12 -4.11
C GLU A 40 -13.54 3.63 -3.02
N MET A 41 -13.11 4.52 -2.11
CA MET A 41 -12.25 4.16 -0.98
C MET A 41 -12.94 3.19 -0.02
N THR A 42 -14.24 3.34 0.21
CA THR A 42 -15.00 2.41 1.05
C THR A 42 -15.12 1.03 0.39
N GLN A 43 -15.39 0.98 -0.92
CA GLN A 43 -15.45 -0.28 -1.66
C GLN A 43 -14.09 -0.99 -1.73
N LYS A 44 -13.02 -0.24 -2.03
CA LYS A 44 -11.64 -0.74 -1.98
C LYS A 44 -11.30 -1.21 -0.57
N GLY A 45 -11.56 -0.38 0.44
CA GLY A 45 -11.32 -0.68 1.85
C GLY A 45 -12.05 -1.93 2.34
N LYS A 46 -13.30 -2.16 1.92
CA LYS A 46 -14.05 -3.38 2.27
C LYS A 46 -13.46 -4.63 1.63
N ARG A 47 -13.00 -4.54 0.37
CA ARG A 47 -12.34 -5.65 -0.33
C ARG A 47 -10.99 -5.99 0.31
N TYR A 48 -10.15 -4.98 0.55
CA TYR A 48 -8.87 -5.15 1.24
C TYR A 48 -9.05 -5.60 2.70
N GLY A 49 -10.06 -5.10 3.40
CA GLY A 49 -10.37 -5.48 4.78
C GLY A 49 -10.82 -6.93 4.90
N LYS A 50 -11.73 -7.39 4.02
CA LYS A 50 -12.14 -8.80 3.98
C LYS A 50 -10.98 -9.70 3.57
N GLY A 51 -10.22 -9.32 2.54
CA GLY A 51 -9.05 -10.06 2.08
C GLY A 51 -7.97 -10.16 3.15
N GLY A 52 -7.62 -9.04 3.78
CA GLY A 52 -6.65 -8.97 4.87
C GLY A 52 -7.11 -9.75 6.10
N GLY A 53 -8.39 -9.69 6.46
CA GLY A 53 -8.97 -10.47 7.56
C GLY A 53 -8.91 -11.98 7.29
N LEU A 54 -9.30 -12.42 6.08
CA LEU A 54 -9.22 -13.83 5.69
C LEU A 54 -7.77 -14.33 5.62
N PHE A 55 -6.86 -13.52 5.08
CA PHE A 55 -5.44 -13.87 5.01
C PHE A 55 -4.80 -13.93 6.41
N GLY A 56 -5.16 -13.01 7.30
CA GLY A 56 -4.76 -13.05 8.71
C GLY A 56 -5.27 -14.30 9.41
N ALA A 57 -6.55 -14.65 9.22
CA ALA A 57 -7.13 -15.88 9.75
C ALA A 57 -6.44 -17.13 9.19
N ALA A 58 -6.18 -17.18 7.89
CA ALA A 58 -5.44 -18.27 7.24
C ALA A 58 -4.01 -18.39 7.79
N GLY A 59 -3.32 -17.27 8.05
CA GLY A 59 -2.00 -17.26 8.68
C GLY A 59 -2.02 -17.83 10.10
N LEU A 60 -3.00 -17.43 10.92
CA LEU A 60 -3.16 -17.96 12.28
C LEU A 60 -3.50 -19.46 12.27
N LEU A 61 -4.46 -19.87 11.45
CA LEU A 61 -4.82 -21.28 11.31
C LEU A 61 -3.65 -22.11 10.80
N GLY A 62 -2.93 -21.62 9.79
CA GLY A 62 -1.73 -22.26 9.27
C GLY A 62 -0.63 -22.41 10.33
N PHE A 63 -0.42 -21.41 11.18
CA PHE A 63 0.51 -21.48 12.31
C PHE A 63 0.09 -22.56 13.32
N LEU A 64 -1.20 -22.61 13.70
CA LEU A 64 -1.72 -23.64 14.60
C LEU A 64 -1.61 -25.04 14.00
N THR A 65 -1.91 -25.19 12.72
CA THR A 65 -1.75 -26.46 11.99
C THR A 65 -0.29 -26.89 11.96
N ALA A 66 0.66 -25.98 11.73
CA ALA A 66 2.08 -26.29 11.78
C ALA A 66 2.50 -26.80 13.17
N GLN A 67 2.09 -26.12 14.24
CA GLN A 67 2.36 -26.56 15.61
C GLN A 67 1.77 -27.95 15.90
N ALA A 68 0.53 -28.21 15.45
CA ALA A 68 -0.09 -29.52 15.57
C ALA A 68 0.68 -30.60 14.82
N LEU A 69 1.14 -30.33 13.59
CA LEU A 69 1.96 -31.26 12.80
C LEU A 69 3.30 -31.56 13.47
N VAL A 70 3.95 -30.57 14.08
CA VAL A 70 5.18 -30.79 14.85
C VAL A 70 4.89 -31.74 16.03
N ALA A 71 3.84 -31.47 16.80
CA ALA A 71 3.43 -32.34 17.90
C ALA A 71 3.09 -33.77 17.42
N THR A 72 2.37 -33.90 16.30
CA THR A 72 2.06 -35.20 15.68
C THR A 72 3.32 -35.95 15.26
N GLY A 73 4.29 -35.27 14.64
CA GLY A 73 5.56 -35.87 14.24
C GLY A 73 6.36 -36.37 15.44
N ILE A 74 6.42 -35.57 16.52
CA ILE A 74 7.06 -35.98 17.78
C ILE A 74 6.35 -37.20 18.37
N ALA A 75 5.01 -37.17 18.46
CA ALA A 75 4.24 -38.28 19.01
C ALA A 75 4.40 -39.58 18.20
N ALA A 76 4.42 -39.49 16.87
CA ALA A 76 4.64 -40.63 15.99
C ALA A 76 6.03 -41.24 16.20
N LEU A 77 7.09 -40.42 16.22
CA LEU A 77 8.45 -40.89 16.50
C LEU A 77 8.62 -41.39 17.94
N ALA A 78 7.89 -40.82 18.89
CA ALA A 78 7.90 -41.26 20.28
C ALA A 78 7.33 -42.67 20.48
N SER A 79 6.66 -43.24 19.47
CA SER A 79 6.22 -44.65 19.49
C SER A 79 7.39 -45.63 19.37
N VAL A 80 8.56 -45.17 18.89
CA VAL A 80 9.77 -46.00 18.67
C VAL A 80 11.04 -45.41 19.32
N LEU A 81 11.01 -44.15 19.76
CA LEU A 81 12.11 -43.45 20.43
C LEU A 81 11.64 -42.80 21.73
N PRO A 82 12.54 -42.52 22.70
CA PRO A 82 12.21 -41.64 23.81
C PRO A 82 11.76 -40.26 23.32
N VAL A 83 10.80 -39.64 24.02
CA VAL A 83 10.23 -38.33 23.65
C VAL A 83 11.29 -37.26 23.40
N TRP A 84 12.36 -37.21 24.20
CA TRP A 84 13.42 -36.22 24.02
C TRP A 84 14.18 -36.41 22.71
N ALA A 85 14.43 -37.65 22.29
CA ALA A 85 15.12 -37.97 21.04
C ALA A 85 14.22 -37.70 19.83
N ALA A 86 12.94 -38.07 19.92
CA ALA A 86 11.93 -37.74 18.92
C ALA A 86 11.82 -36.21 18.70
N ALA A 87 11.76 -35.44 19.80
CA ALA A 87 11.75 -33.98 19.74
C ALA A 87 12.99 -33.40 19.05
N LEU A 88 14.19 -33.87 19.41
CA LEU A 88 15.43 -33.42 18.77
C LEU A 88 15.48 -33.71 17.28
N VAL A 89 15.01 -34.88 16.84
CA VAL A 89 14.96 -35.23 15.41
C VAL A 89 14.03 -34.29 14.65
N VAL A 90 12.81 -34.06 15.17
CA VAL A 90 11.87 -33.13 14.53
C VAL A 90 12.42 -31.70 14.50
N THR A 91 13.03 -31.24 15.61
CA THR A 91 13.69 -29.93 15.66
C THR A 91 14.82 -29.81 14.63
N ALA A 92 15.65 -30.84 14.47
CA ALA A 92 16.73 -30.82 13.49
C ALA A 92 16.19 -30.70 12.05
N VAL A 93 15.14 -31.46 11.71
CA VAL A 93 14.48 -31.38 10.40
C VAL A 93 13.92 -29.98 10.14
N LEU A 94 13.23 -29.40 11.13
CA LEU A 94 12.69 -28.05 11.03
C LEU A 94 13.80 -26.99 10.91
N ALA A 95 14.90 -27.14 11.64
CA ALA A 95 16.04 -26.22 11.57
C ALA A 95 16.66 -26.22 10.17
N VAL A 96 16.80 -27.39 9.55
CA VAL A 96 17.28 -27.50 8.15
C VAL A 96 16.29 -26.84 7.19
N ALA A 97 14.99 -27.12 7.32
CA ALA A 97 13.97 -26.49 6.48
C ALA A 97 13.97 -24.96 6.63
N ALA A 98 14.09 -24.45 7.87
CA ALA A 98 14.19 -23.02 8.17
C ALA A 98 15.44 -22.39 7.56
N ALA A 99 16.60 -23.05 7.65
CA ALA A 99 17.84 -22.58 7.04
C ALA A 99 17.72 -22.48 5.51
N VAL A 100 17.12 -23.49 4.86
CA VAL A 100 16.87 -23.48 3.41
C VAL A 100 15.91 -22.36 3.02
N ALA A 101 14.79 -22.21 3.74
CA ALA A 101 13.82 -21.15 3.49
C ALA A 101 14.43 -19.75 3.68
N ALA A 102 15.22 -19.55 4.75
CA ALA A 102 15.92 -18.29 4.99
C ALA A 102 16.92 -17.96 3.88
N LEU A 103 17.67 -18.96 3.41
CA LEU A 103 18.63 -18.76 2.33
C LEU A 103 17.95 -18.48 0.98
N ALA A 104 16.85 -19.18 0.68
CA ALA A 104 16.04 -18.95 -0.52
C ALA A 104 15.36 -17.57 -0.48
N GLY A 105 14.82 -17.17 0.67
CA GLY A 105 14.25 -15.84 0.88
C GLY A 105 15.29 -14.74 0.74
N LYS A 106 16.49 -14.93 1.32
CA LYS A 106 17.61 -13.99 1.13
C LYS A 106 17.96 -13.84 -0.35
N ARG A 107 18.05 -14.94 -1.10
CA ARG A 107 18.33 -14.92 -2.54
C ARG A 107 17.28 -14.13 -3.31
N GLN A 108 16.00 -14.41 -3.08
CA GLN A 108 14.91 -13.67 -3.73
C GLN A 108 14.95 -12.18 -3.40
N ILE A 109 15.21 -11.80 -2.14
CA ILE A 109 15.33 -10.39 -1.75
C ILE A 109 16.52 -9.73 -2.45
N THR A 110 17.65 -10.42 -2.54
CA THR A 110 18.83 -9.88 -3.24
C THR A 110 18.65 -9.80 -4.75
N GLU A 111 17.89 -10.73 -5.36
CA GLU A 111 17.60 -10.75 -6.80
C GLU A 111 16.50 -9.76 -7.20
N ALA A 112 15.55 -9.47 -6.32
CA ALA A 112 14.46 -8.52 -6.57
C ALA A 112 14.94 -7.05 -6.67
N GLY A 113 16.21 -6.77 -6.42
CA GLY A 113 16.80 -5.43 -6.52
C GLY A 113 16.30 -4.48 -5.43
N THR A 114 16.73 -3.22 -5.51
CA THR A 114 16.25 -2.18 -4.59
C THR A 114 14.75 -1.96 -4.86
N PRO A 115 13.87 -1.90 -3.84
CA PRO A 115 12.44 -1.60 -4.04
C PRO A 115 12.16 -0.21 -4.64
N ALA A 116 13.21 0.56 -4.89
CA ALA A 116 13.12 1.91 -5.36
C ALA A 116 13.00 1.92 -6.89
N PRO A 117 12.01 2.64 -7.45
CA PRO A 117 11.84 2.72 -8.90
C PRO A 117 13.05 3.47 -9.51
N GLU A 118 14.00 2.69 -10.05
CA GLU A 118 15.26 3.20 -10.61
C GLU A 118 15.00 4.29 -11.66
N GLN A 119 14.02 4.08 -12.53
CA GLN A 119 13.62 5.06 -13.55
C GLN A 119 13.11 6.38 -12.97
N THR A 120 12.35 6.34 -11.87
CA THR A 120 11.84 7.55 -11.20
C THR A 120 12.96 8.27 -10.45
N ILE A 121 13.92 7.53 -9.89
CA ILE A 121 15.09 8.12 -9.26
C ILE A 121 15.97 8.80 -10.32
N ASP A 122 16.15 8.16 -11.47
CA ASP A 122 16.98 8.68 -12.54
C ASP A 122 16.35 9.90 -13.22
N SER A 123 15.02 9.93 -13.39
CA SER A 123 14.32 11.12 -13.88
C SER A 123 14.45 12.29 -12.91
N VAL A 124 14.28 12.07 -11.60
CA VAL A 124 14.45 13.11 -10.59
C VAL A 124 15.89 13.62 -10.53
N LYS A 125 16.90 12.74 -10.67
CA LYS A 125 18.31 13.15 -10.76
C LYS A 125 18.59 14.01 -11.99
N ALA A 126 18.00 13.66 -13.14
CA ALA A 126 18.13 14.44 -14.37
C ALA A 126 17.51 15.83 -14.22
N ASP A 127 16.30 15.92 -13.65
CA ASP A 127 15.62 17.19 -13.39
C ASP A 127 16.44 18.08 -12.44
N VAL A 128 17.01 17.49 -11.38
CA VAL A 128 17.88 18.21 -10.43
C VAL A 128 19.16 18.71 -11.11
N ALA A 129 19.76 17.92 -11.99
CA ALA A 129 20.96 18.31 -12.73
C ALA A 129 20.68 19.50 -13.68
N GLU A 130 19.55 19.46 -14.39
CA GLU A 130 19.13 20.55 -15.29
C GLU A 130 18.89 21.86 -14.53
N ILE A 131 18.24 21.79 -13.35
CA ILE A 131 18.02 22.96 -12.50
C ILE A 131 19.36 23.54 -12.02
N LYS A 132 20.32 22.68 -11.65
CA LYS A 132 21.64 23.09 -11.17
C LYS A 132 22.48 23.76 -12.27
N GLU A 133 22.37 23.27 -13.50
CA GLU A 133 23.02 23.87 -14.68
C GLU A 133 22.44 25.25 -15.01
N LYS A 134 21.11 25.39 -14.97
CA LYS A 134 20.43 26.68 -15.20
C LYS A 134 20.70 27.71 -14.11
N ALA A 135 20.96 27.30 -12.87
CA ALA A 135 21.29 28.20 -11.77
C ALA A 135 22.76 28.69 -11.77
N HIS A 136 23.63 28.09 -12.60
CA HIS A 136 25.04 28.45 -12.68
C HIS A 136 25.42 29.25 -13.95
N ARG A 137 24.46 29.47 -14.86
CA ARG A 137 24.55 30.45 -15.96
C ARG A 137 23.91 31.77 -15.56
#